data_AF-A0A318CKJ2-F1
#
_entry.id   AF-A0A318CKJ2-F1
#
_cell.length_a   1.000
_cell.length_b   1.000
_cell.length_c   1.000
_cell.angle_alpha   90.00
_cell.angle_beta   90.00
_cell.angle_gamma   90.00
#
_symmetry.space_group_name_H-M   'P 1'
#
loop_
_entity.id
_entity.type
_entity.pdbx_description
1 polymer ?
#
loop_
_entity_poly.entity_id
_entity_poly.type
_entity_poly.pdbx_seq_one_letter_code
_entity_poly.pdbx_strand_id
1 'polypeptide(L)'
;MGTRYRYLEWDEDNIWKNEIKHGVTAEEIEQCFNNPPFVIFLHKKIPDRRMLLGRTFGGRHLFVVFQHKSDEVARPIHARDMNMNERRIYEKQTR
;
A
#
# COMPACT_ATOMS: atom_id res chain seq x y z
N MET A 1 18.33 2.84 9.56
CA MET A 1 18.15 2.61 8.11
C MET A 1 16.65 2.50 7.87
N GLY A 2 16.07 3.39 7.07
CA GLY A 2 14.63 3.36 6.81
C GLY A 2 14.29 2.28 5.78
N THR A 3 13.32 1.42 6.09
CA THR A 3 12.78 0.44 5.14
C THR A 3 12.25 1.17 3.90
N ARG A 4 12.73 0.77 2.72
CA ARG A 4 12.27 1.29 1.42
C ARG A 4 12.02 0.11 0.50
N TYR A 5 10.76 -0.22 0.29
CA TYR A 5 10.36 -1.26 -0.66
C TYR A 5 10.66 -0.79 -2.08
N ARG A 6 11.63 -1.44 -2.72
CA ARG A 6 12.08 -1.15 -4.09
C ARG A 6 11.44 -2.09 -5.10
N TYR A 7 11.04 -3.28 -4.65
CA TYR A 7 10.53 -4.33 -5.50
C TYR A 7 9.19 -4.82 -4.97
N LEU A 8 8.22 -4.93 -5.88
CA LEU A 8 6.95 -5.59 -5.60
C LEU A 8 6.96 -6.97 -6.23
N GLU A 9 6.73 -7.95 -5.38
CA GLU A 9 6.50 -9.32 -5.81
C GLU A 9 5.01 -9.49 -6.03
N TRP A 10 4.61 -9.75 -7.27
CA TRP A 10 3.21 -9.88 -7.63
C TRP A 10 2.78 -11.34 -7.65
N ASP A 11 1.56 -11.54 -7.20
CA ASP A 11 0.80 -12.77 -7.37
C ASP A 11 -0.34 -12.42 -8.34
N GLU A 12 -0.44 -13.12 -9.46
CA GLU A 12 -1.37 -12.79 -10.56
C GLU A 12 -2.82 -12.70 -10.07
N ASP A 13 -3.21 -13.57 -9.13
CA ASP A 13 -4.53 -13.57 -8.52
C ASP A 13 -4.80 -12.28 -7.73
N ASN A 14 -3.77 -11.72 -7.09
CA ASN A 14 -3.90 -10.48 -6.32
C ASN A 14 -3.96 -9.24 -7.22
N ILE A 15 -3.38 -9.26 -8.42
CA ILE A 15 -3.52 -8.17 -9.40
C ILE A 15 -5.00 -8.04 -9.78
N TRP A 16 -5.56 -9.12 -10.34
CA TRP A 16 -6.93 -9.10 -10.88
C TRP A 16 -7.99 -8.85 -9.80
N LYS A 17 -7.81 -9.44 -8.62
CA LYS A 17 -8.78 -9.29 -7.53
C LYS A 17 -8.93 -7.84 -7.05
N ASN A 18 -7.85 -7.07 -6.99
CA ASN A 18 -7.91 -5.68 -6.55
C ASN A 18 -8.58 -4.79 -7.59
N GLU A 19 -8.27 -5.01 -8.86
CA GLU A 19 -8.87 -4.26 -9.96
C GLU A 19 -10.37 -4.56 -10.08
N ILE A 20 -10.76 -5.85 -10.12
CA ILE A 20 -12.16 -6.26 -10.25
C ILE A 20 -13.00 -5.77 -9.06
N LYS A 21 -12.46 -5.88 -7.84
CA LYS A 21 -13.24 -5.60 -6.62
C LYS A 21 -13.23 -4.12 -6.22
N HIS A 22 -12.15 -3.41 -6.51
CA HIS A 22 -11.90 -2.06 -5.97
C HIS A 22 -11.47 -1.04 -7.02
N GLY A 23 -11.32 -1.43 -8.30
CA GLY A 23 -10.84 -0.53 -9.35
C GLY A 23 -9.44 0.03 -9.04
N VAL A 24 -8.63 -0.75 -8.33
CA VAL A 24 -7.24 -0.39 -8.00
C VAL A 24 -6.31 -1.24 -8.84
N THR A 25 -5.52 -0.60 -9.69
CA THR A 25 -4.59 -1.30 -10.59
C THR A 25 -3.28 -1.62 -9.88
N ALA A 26 -2.51 -2.56 -10.45
CA ALA A 26 -1.15 -2.85 -9.97
C ALA A 26 -0.25 -1.60 -10.04
N GLU A 27 -0.39 -0.79 -11.09
CA GLU A 27 0.36 0.45 -11.26
C GLU A 27 0.06 1.44 -10.13
N GLU A 28 -1.20 1.62 -9.75
CA GLU A 28 -1.56 2.54 -8.66
C GLU A 28 -0.98 2.11 -7.31
N ILE A 29 -0.91 0.80 -7.07
CA ILE A 29 -0.25 0.23 -5.90
C ILE A 29 1.25 0.54 -5.94
N GLU A 30 1.93 0.29 -7.08
CA GLU A 30 3.34 0.63 -7.27
C GLU A 30 3.62 2.12 -7.03
N GLN A 31 2.77 2.99 -7.55
CA GLN A 31 2.87 4.42 -7.32
C GLN A 31 2.81 4.75 -5.82
N CYS A 32 1.96 4.08 -5.03
CA CYS A 32 1.89 4.31 -3.59
C CYS A 32 3.18 3.94 -2.83
N PHE A 33 3.96 2.98 -3.31
CA PHE A 33 5.29 2.66 -2.76
C PHE A 33 6.38 3.65 -3.23
N ASN A 34 6.24 4.20 -4.44
CA ASN A 34 7.23 5.06 -5.10
C ASN A 34 6.97 6.56 -4.96
N ASN A 35 5.82 6.97 -4.43
CA ASN A 35 5.40 8.36 -4.30
C ASN A 35 5.32 8.79 -2.83
N PRO A 36 6.45 9.11 -2.18
CA PRO A 36 6.42 9.67 -0.84
C PRO A 36 5.70 11.03 -0.82
N PRO A 37 5.05 11.39 0.29
CA PRO A 37 5.06 10.68 1.56
C PRO A 37 4.06 9.50 1.60
N PHE A 38 4.37 8.49 2.41
CA PHE A 38 3.47 7.39 2.74
C PHE A 38 3.66 6.99 4.20
N VAL A 39 2.68 6.30 4.77
CA VAL A 39 2.70 5.86 6.17
C VAL A 39 2.55 4.35 6.23
N ILE A 40 3.42 3.68 7.00
CA ILE A 40 3.36 2.23 7.19
C ILE A 40 2.98 1.88 8.63
N PHE A 41 2.06 0.94 8.77
CA PHE A 41 1.61 0.38 10.04
C PHE A 41 1.82 -1.12 10.07
N LEU A 42 2.14 -1.66 11.26
CA LEU A 42 2.17 -3.11 11.48
C LEU A 42 0.74 -3.66 11.59
N HIS A 43 0.50 -4.83 10.99
CA HIS A 43 -0.77 -5.51 11.14
C HIS A 43 -0.85 -6.16 12.53
N LYS A 44 -1.88 -5.82 13.30
CA LYS A 44 -1.98 -6.22 14.72
C LYS A 44 -2.00 -7.74 14.97
N LYS A 45 -2.49 -8.52 14.00
CA LYS A 45 -2.74 -9.96 14.17
C LYS A 45 -1.83 -10.87 13.33
N ILE A 46 -1.17 -10.31 12.32
CA ILE A 46 -0.47 -11.10 11.31
C ILE A 46 0.94 -10.50 11.21
N PRO A 47 1.96 -11.15 11.80
CA PRO A 47 3.27 -10.54 12.02
C PRO A 47 3.98 -10.08 10.75
N ASP A 48 3.80 -10.80 9.64
CA ASP A 48 4.43 -10.50 8.36
C ASP A 48 3.61 -9.55 7.48
N ARG A 49 2.43 -9.09 7.95
CA ARG A 49 1.61 -8.13 7.21
C ARG A 49 1.83 -6.73 7.71
N ARG A 50 1.84 -5.82 6.74
CA ARG A 50 1.89 -4.38 6.96
C ARG A 50 0.81 -3.70 6.14
N MET A 51 0.47 -2.49 6.54
CA MET A 51 -0.49 -1.63 5.87
C MET A 51 0.21 -0.35 5.46
N LEU A 52 0.02 0.08 4.22
CA LEU A 52 0.53 1.33 3.69
C LEU A 52 -0.65 2.26 3.38
N LEU A 53 -0.53 3.51 3.84
CA LEU A 53 -1.35 4.62 3.38
C LEU A 53 -0.49 5.47 2.45
N GLY A 54 -0.85 5.51 1.17
CA GLY A 54 -0.09 6.21 0.14
C GLY A 54 -0.98 6.97 -0.83
N ARG A 55 -0.35 7.74 -1.71
CA ARG A 55 -1.04 8.52 -2.73
C ARG A 55 -0.49 8.18 -4.10
N THR A 56 -1.36 7.96 -5.08
CA THR A 56 -0.96 7.80 -6.49
C THR A 56 -0.50 9.13 -7.07
N PHE A 57 0.16 9.13 -8.23
CA PHE A 57 0.52 10.38 -8.92
C PHE A 57 -0.71 11.17 -9.37
N GLY A 58 -1.80 10.47 -9.70
CA GLY A 58 -3.12 11.07 -9.98
C GLY A 58 -3.86 11.59 -8.75
N GLY A 59 -3.31 11.47 -7.55
CA GLY A 59 -3.88 12.02 -6.31
C GLY A 59 -4.89 11.13 -5.59
N ARG A 60 -5.12 9.89 -6.05
CA ARG A 60 -5.95 8.91 -5.31
C ARG A 60 -5.21 8.49 -4.05
N HIS A 61 -5.96 8.35 -2.95
CA HIS A 61 -5.43 7.94 -1.66
C HIS A 61 -5.78 6.49 -1.41
N LEU A 62 -4.77 5.62 -1.36
CA LEU A 62 -4.97 4.18 -1.27
C LEU A 62 -4.48 3.61 0.06
N PHE A 63 -5.29 2.69 0.59
CA PHE A 63 -4.91 1.77 1.64
C PHE A 63 -4.46 0.45 1.00
N VAL A 64 -3.23 0.02 1.29
CA VAL A 64 -2.63 -1.19 0.74
C VAL A 64 -2.19 -2.12 1.87
N VAL A 65 -2.69 -3.35 1.89
CA VAL A 65 -2.18 -4.44 2.72
C VAL A 65 -1.17 -5.23 1.90
N PHE A 66 0.00 -5.47 2.48
CA PHE A 66 1.06 -6.23 1.84
C PHE A 66 1.77 -7.13 2.85
N GLN A 67 2.34 -8.23 2.35
CA GLN A 67 3.29 -9.03 3.11
C GLN A 67 4.67 -8.39 3.01
N HIS A 68 5.31 -8.18 4.15
CA HIS A 68 6.71 -7.77 4.25
C HIS A 68 7.59 -9.01 4.06
N LYS A 69 8.32 -9.06 2.94
CA LYS A 69 9.25 -10.16 2.63
C LYS A 69 10.67 -9.85 3.11
N SER A 70 11.11 -8.61 2.90
CA SER A 70 12.40 -8.08 3.33
C SER A 70 12.32 -6.56 3.41
N ASP A 71 13.44 -5.91 3.77
CA ASP A 71 13.50 -4.45 3.80
C ASP A 71 13.34 -3.77 2.42
N GLU A 72 13.51 -4.53 1.33
CA GLU A 72 13.38 -4.04 -0.04
C GLU A 72 12.19 -4.65 -0.81
N VAL A 73 11.63 -5.76 -0.34
CA VAL A 73 10.60 -6.52 -1.06
C VAL A 73 9.28 -6.54 -0.30
N ALA A 74 8.20 -6.17 -1.00
CA ALA A 74 6.83 -6.29 -0.53
C ALA A 74 6.01 -7.11 -1.51
N ARG A 75 5.06 -7.91 -1.01
CA ARG A 75 4.04 -8.59 -1.83
C ARG A 75 2.68 -7.98 -1.56
N PRO A 76 2.11 -7.17 -2.48
CA PRO A 76 0.75 -6.65 -2.32
C PRO A 76 -0.28 -7.79 -2.22
N ILE A 77 -1.24 -7.63 -1.31
CA ILE A 77 -2.31 -8.61 -1.08
C ILE A 77 -3.68 -7.99 -1.36
N HIS A 78 -3.90 -6.78 -0.85
CA HIS A 78 -5.19 -6.11 -0.95
C HIS A 78 -5.00 -4.60 -1.03
N ALA A 79 -5.79 -3.94 -1.87
CA ALA A 79 -5.80 -2.49 -1.97
C ALA A 79 -7.22 -1.96 -2.20
N ARG A 80 -7.47 -0.74 -1.71
CA ARG A 80 -8.72 -0.01 -1.89
C ARG A 80 -8.49 1.49 -1.63
N ASP A 81 -9.47 2.31 -1.96
CA ASP A 81 -9.48 3.70 -1.49
C ASP A 81 -9.48 3.77 0.05
N MET A 82 -8.79 4.76 0.58
CA MET A 82 -8.82 5.09 2.01
C MET A 82 -10.24 5.51 2.44
N ASN A 83 -10.64 5.11 3.64
CA ASN A 83 -11.79 5.73 4.29
C ASN A 83 -11.43 7.10 4.90
N MET A 84 -12.43 7.85 5.38
CA MET A 84 -12.22 9.18 5.95
C MET A 84 -11.22 9.22 7.10
N ASN A 85 -11.22 8.20 7.98
CA ASN A 85 -10.32 8.15 9.13
C ASN A 85 -8.89 7.86 8.70
N GLU A 86 -8.70 6.91 7.78
CA GLU A 86 -7.39 6.61 7.19
C GLU A 86 -6.80 7.82 6.48
N ARG A 87 -7.61 8.53 5.70
CA ARG A 87 -7.18 9.76 5.03
C ARG A 87 -6.75 10.83 6.03
N ARG A 88 -7.51 11.02 7.11
CA ARG A 88 -7.13 11.95 8.19
C ARG A 88 -5.82 11.55 8.88
N ILE A 89 -5.60 10.25 9.08
CA ILE A 89 -4.34 9.74 9.64
C ILE A 89 -3.18 10.02 8.69
N TYR A 90 -3.34 9.74 7.40
CA TYR A 90 -2.36 10.04 6.37
C TYR A 90 -2.01 11.53 6.37
N GLU A 91 -3.00 12.41 6.21
CA GLU A 91 -2.80 13.86 6.17
C GLU A 91 -2.14 14.42 7.44
N LYS A 92 -2.42 13.84 8.61
CA LYS A 92 -1.79 14.25 9.88
C LYS A 92 -0.31 13.84 9.97
N GLN A 93 0.05 12.69 9.40
CA GLN A 93 1.41 12.15 9.48
C GLN A 93 2.31 12.60 8.32
N THR A 94 1.73 13.11 7.24
CA THR A 94 2.45 13.58 6.06
C THR A 94 2.42 15.10 5.87
N ARG A 95 1.82 15.83 6.82
CA ARG A 95 1.97 17.29 6.95
C ARG A 95 3.24 17.61 7.73
#